data_AF-A0A960XMG1-F1
#
_entry.id   AF-A0A960XMG1-F1
#
_cell.length_a   1.000
_cell.length_b   1.000
_cell.length_c   1.000
_cell.angle_alpha   90.00
_cell.angle_beta   90.00
_cell.angle_gamma   90.00
#
_symmetry.space_group_name_H-M   'P 1'
#
loop_
_entity.id
_entity.type
_entity.pdbx_description
1 polymer ?
#
loop_
_entity_poly.entity_id
_entity_poly.type
_entity_poly.pdbx_seq_one_letter_code
_entity_poly.pdbx_strand_id
1 'polypeptide(L)'
;SLLDALHGAGVDRALLLLSDLYGRSLRPDIVARAEDLGYLLGPYDSYHSVHSPATGANGTWETARFDAAAYERGRVINADGSGHTGFKGVGYHFAPQAAWPYVEQRVGRLIRQAPYSAWFIDCDATAECLDDFSREHPATRIEDVVLRRQRLAWLETQHKLVVGSEGGSVLFADVIHFGHGVHTPYIGHLDPGFRDRRSPHFLGRHWPPDGPEQSFKPVPVPPSLKTPYFDPTVRLPLYQAALGDEVIATHHWSFDSLKFEDLEATRGLLEILYMAPPMYHLNRTTWPTRRARILRHLAFWGPLHRELATAPLTGFEYLSEDRLVQRTTFHTGRGEVTITVNFGGKPQAGHAAHSATVNGLTAVPMTVFRAAP
;
A
#
# COMPACT_ATOMS: atom_id res chain seq x y z
N SER A 1 13.81 16.58 -12.47
CA SER A 1 13.43 15.16 -12.34
C SER A 1 11.92 15.05 -12.08
N LEU A 2 11.33 13.84 -11.97
CA LEU A 2 9.93 13.73 -11.50
C LEU A 2 9.80 14.21 -10.05
N LEU A 3 10.81 13.96 -9.20
CA LEU A 3 10.85 14.46 -7.83
C LEU A 3 10.74 16.00 -7.78
N ASP A 4 11.52 16.69 -8.60
CA ASP A 4 11.46 18.17 -8.67
C ASP A 4 10.11 18.66 -9.18
N ALA A 5 9.48 17.92 -10.10
CA ALA A 5 8.16 18.27 -10.62
C ALA A 5 7.05 18.07 -9.57
N LEU A 6 7.18 17.09 -8.67
CA LEU A 6 6.30 16.91 -7.52
C LEU A 6 6.50 18.04 -6.52
N HIS A 7 7.76 18.31 -6.15
CA HIS A 7 8.11 19.31 -5.15
C HIS A 7 7.73 20.72 -5.60
N GLY A 8 8.10 21.10 -6.83
CA GLY A 8 7.72 22.39 -7.41
C GLY A 8 6.21 22.55 -7.65
N ALA A 9 5.44 21.45 -7.60
CA ALA A 9 3.98 21.48 -7.65
C ALA A 9 3.32 21.61 -6.27
N GLY A 10 4.10 21.63 -5.18
CA GLY A 10 3.61 21.77 -3.81
C GLY A 10 3.44 20.45 -3.03
N VAL A 11 3.94 19.32 -3.56
CA VAL A 11 4.04 18.09 -2.77
C VAL A 11 5.29 18.18 -1.91
N ASP A 12 5.15 18.48 -0.63
CA ASP A 12 6.27 18.71 0.30
C ASP A 12 6.67 17.46 1.11
N ARG A 13 5.81 16.43 1.14
CA ARG A 13 6.05 15.13 1.76
C ARG A 13 5.54 14.02 0.85
N ALA A 14 6.34 12.98 0.66
CA ALA A 14 5.95 11.79 -0.07
C ALA A 14 6.74 10.57 0.43
N LEU A 15 6.08 9.42 0.48
CA LEU A 15 6.72 8.11 0.45
C LEU A 15 6.66 7.58 -0.97
N LEU A 16 7.84 7.41 -1.58
CA LEU A 16 7.98 6.95 -2.95
C LEU A 16 8.56 5.54 -2.93
N LEU A 17 7.87 4.61 -3.59
CA LEU A 17 8.33 3.24 -3.72
C LEU A 17 8.55 2.92 -5.19
N LEU A 18 9.67 2.27 -5.49
CA LEU A 18 9.95 1.75 -6.82
C LEU A 18 8.99 0.60 -7.14
N SER A 19 8.71 0.38 -8.42
CA SER A 19 7.84 -0.72 -8.89
C SER A 19 8.43 -2.11 -8.70
N ASP A 20 9.74 -2.18 -8.46
CA ASP A 20 10.51 -3.40 -8.20
C ASP A 20 11.79 -3.04 -7.41
N LEU A 21 12.71 -4.00 -7.29
CA LEU A 21 13.93 -3.88 -6.50
C LEU A 21 14.89 -2.76 -6.98
N TYR A 22 14.91 -2.48 -8.29
CA TYR A 22 15.88 -1.57 -8.91
C TYR A 22 15.21 -0.42 -9.67
N GLY A 23 13.90 -0.50 -9.95
CA GLY A 23 13.14 0.35 -10.86
C GLY A 23 13.54 0.28 -12.34
N ARG A 24 14.81 -0.09 -12.62
CA ARG A 24 15.49 -0.38 -13.91
C ARG A 24 17.00 -0.42 -13.73
N SER A 25 17.50 0.45 -12.85
CA SER A 25 18.91 0.63 -12.55
C SER A 25 19.02 1.32 -11.21
N LEU A 26 20.02 0.99 -10.41
CA LEU A 26 20.27 1.67 -9.16
C LEU A 26 20.67 3.14 -9.38
N ARG A 27 20.08 4.08 -8.61
CA ARG A 27 20.22 5.53 -8.81
C ARG A 27 20.49 6.27 -7.49
N PRO A 28 21.71 6.21 -6.94
CA PRO A 28 22.05 6.92 -5.70
C PRO A 28 21.86 8.44 -5.79
N ASP A 29 22.05 9.03 -6.97
CA ASP A 29 21.79 10.46 -7.22
C ASP A 29 20.32 10.84 -7.04
N ILE A 30 19.39 9.94 -7.39
CA ILE A 30 17.95 10.14 -7.17
C ILE A 30 17.58 9.94 -5.71
N VAL A 31 18.25 9.02 -5.00
CA VAL A 31 18.08 8.84 -3.55
C VAL A 31 18.51 10.09 -2.79
N ALA A 32 19.71 10.60 -3.05
CA ALA A 32 20.18 11.86 -2.46
C ALA A 32 19.23 13.02 -2.76
N ARG A 33 18.73 13.12 -4.00
CA ARG A 33 17.76 14.16 -4.35
C ARG A 33 16.41 14.02 -3.64
N ALA A 34 15.94 12.80 -3.38
CA ALA A 34 14.72 12.58 -2.60
C ALA A 34 14.91 13.07 -1.15
N GLU A 35 16.05 12.75 -0.55
CA GLU A 35 16.43 13.21 0.79
C GLU A 35 16.50 14.73 0.89
N ASP A 36 17.17 15.40 -0.05
CA ASP A 36 17.25 16.88 -0.13
C ASP A 36 15.86 17.55 -0.15
N LEU A 37 14.88 16.88 -0.77
CA LEU A 37 13.51 17.36 -0.89
C LEU A 37 12.61 16.95 0.30
N GLY A 38 13.14 16.16 1.25
CA GLY A 38 12.42 15.65 2.41
C GLY A 38 11.42 14.53 2.09
N TYR A 39 11.68 13.74 1.05
CA TYR A 39 10.90 12.57 0.68
C TYR A 39 11.53 11.29 1.21
N LEU A 40 10.67 10.30 1.49
CA LEU A 40 11.10 8.93 1.68
C LEU A 40 11.16 8.22 0.32
N LEU A 41 12.21 7.44 0.08
CA LEU A 41 12.36 6.63 -1.13
C LEU A 41 12.87 5.23 -0.78
N GLY A 42 12.24 4.21 -1.36
CA GLY A 42 12.60 2.81 -1.13
C GLY A 42 12.27 1.88 -2.28
N PRO A 43 12.88 0.68 -2.33
CA PRO A 43 12.53 -0.35 -3.30
C PRO A 43 11.26 -1.10 -2.89
N TYR A 44 10.68 -1.82 -3.86
CA TYR A 44 9.79 -2.94 -3.61
C TYR A 44 10.62 -4.22 -3.62
N ASP A 45 10.68 -4.93 -2.50
CA ASP A 45 11.39 -6.19 -2.34
C ASP A 45 10.43 -7.30 -1.89
N SER A 46 10.85 -8.55 -2.04
CA SER A 46 10.10 -9.71 -1.58
C SER A 46 11.04 -10.88 -1.39
N TYR A 47 10.76 -11.66 -0.35
CA TYR A 47 11.35 -12.98 -0.10
C TYR A 47 10.25 -14.03 0.05
N HIS A 48 9.09 -13.78 -0.56
CA HIS A 48 7.95 -14.67 -0.49
C HIS A 48 8.17 -15.94 -1.31
N SER A 49 8.77 -15.80 -2.50
CA SER A 49 8.96 -16.89 -3.45
C SER A 49 10.42 -17.00 -3.89
N VAL A 50 10.83 -18.22 -4.21
CA VAL A 50 12.08 -18.55 -4.88
C VAL A 50 11.79 -19.31 -6.17
N HIS A 51 12.33 -18.81 -7.27
CA HIS A 51 12.09 -19.37 -8.61
C HIS A 51 13.33 -20.08 -9.14
N SER A 52 13.13 -21.04 -10.03
CA SER A 52 14.25 -21.75 -10.66
C SER A 52 15.09 -20.77 -11.48
N PRO A 53 16.43 -20.79 -11.34
CA PRO A 53 17.30 -20.00 -12.21
C PRO A 53 17.11 -20.34 -13.70
N ALA A 54 16.58 -21.53 -14.03
CA ALA A 54 16.29 -21.95 -15.40
C ALA A 54 15.03 -21.33 -16.02
N THR A 55 14.14 -20.69 -15.22
CA THR A 55 12.88 -20.10 -15.71
C THR A 55 13.10 -18.94 -16.69
N GLY A 56 14.31 -18.36 -16.74
CA GLY A 56 14.66 -17.25 -17.62
C GLY A 56 13.98 -15.94 -17.22
N ALA A 57 14.55 -14.80 -17.63
CA ALA A 57 14.15 -13.48 -17.10
C ALA A 57 12.65 -13.13 -17.30
N ASN A 58 12.01 -13.63 -18.37
CA ASN A 58 10.62 -13.30 -18.68
C ASN A 58 9.59 -14.17 -17.93
N GLY A 59 10.01 -15.25 -17.28
CA GLY A 59 9.12 -16.16 -16.53
C GLY A 59 9.16 -15.96 -15.01
N THR A 60 9.91 -14.95 -14.53
CA THR A 60 10.10 -14.68 -13.10
C THR A 60 10.10 -13.18 -12.83
N TRP A 61 9.74 -12.79 -11.62
CA TRP A 61 9.87 -11.41 -11.14
C TRP A 61 11.21 -11.21 -10.43
N GLU A 62 11.70 -9.98 -10.45
CA GLU A 62 13.06 -9.63 -9.99
C GLU A 62 13.35 -10.07 -8.55
N THR A 63 12.36 -9.94 -7.66
CA THR A 63 12.50 -10.25 -6.24
C THR A 63 12.62 -11.75 -5.94
N ALA A 64 12.12 -12.64 -6.81
CA ALA A 64 12.21 -14.10 -6.67
C ALA A 64 13.45 -14.72 -7.34
N ARG A 65 14.34 -13.90 -7.89
CA ARG A 65 15.58 -14.37 -8.51
C ARG A 65 16.66 -14.53 -7.45
N PHE A 66 17.04 -15.79 -7.24
CA PHE A 66 18.14 -16.20 -6.37
C PHE A 66 18.99 -17.24 -7.09
N ASP A 67 20.05 -17.73 -6.44
CA ASP A 67 20.89 -18.77 -7.01
C ASP A 67 20.24 -20.17 -6.92
N ALA A 68 20.92 -21.17 -7.47
CA ALA A 68 20.44 -22.55 -7.44
C ALA A 68 20.35 -23.11 -6.01
N ALA A 69 21.22 -22.67 -5.10
CA ALA A 69 21.20 -23.14 -3.72
C ALA A 69 19.92 -22.68 -2.99
N ALA A 70 19.53 -21.41 -3.17
CA ALA A 70 18.28 -20.87 -2.67
C ALA A 70 17.07 -21.66 -3.20
N TYR A 71 17.05 -21.97 -4.50
CA TYR A 71 15.92 -22.67 -5.10
C TYR A 71 15.79 -24.12 -4.65
N GLU A 72 16.90 -24.87 -4.62
CA GLU A 72 16.88 -26.29 -4.29
C GLU A 72 16.72 -26.55 -2.79
N ARG A 73 17.29 -25.68 -1.94
CA ARG A 73 17.36 -25.87 -0.48
C ARG A 73 16.55 -24.88 0.34
N GLY A 74 15.97 -23.85 -0.28
CA GLY A 74 15.26 -22.79 0.44
C GLY A 74 13.74 -22.89 0.39
N ARG A 75 13.17 -23.84 -0.35
CA ARG A 75 11.72 -23.98 -0.45
C ARG A 75 11.11 -24.49 0.85
N VAL A 76 9.94 -23.97 1.21
CA VAL A 76 9.11 -24.57 2.26
C VAL A 76 8.71 -25.99 1.85
N ILE A 77 8.80 -26.94 2.78
CA ILE A 77 8.47 -28.36 2.55
C ILE A 77 7.16 -28.74 3.27
N ASN A 78 6.25 -29.37 2.53
CA ASN A 78 5.00 -29.93 3.05
C ASN A 78 5.24 -31.18 3.90
N ALA A 79 4.23 -31.57 4.69
CA ALA A 79 4.26 -32.80 5.50
C ALA A 79 4.50 -34.08 4.68
N ASP A 80 4.08 -34.09 3.41
CA ASP A 80 4.29 -35.22 2.48
C ASP A 80 5.67 -35.21 1.79
N GLY A 81 6.52 -34.22 2.13
CA GLY A 81 7.86 -34.03 1.56
C GLY A 81 7.89 -33.26 0.23
N SER A 82 6.75 -32.87 -0.33
CA SER A 82 6.69 -32.05 -1.54
C SER A 82 7.03 -30.58 -1.24
N GLY A 83 7.48 -29.83 -2.26
CA GLY A 83 7.73 -28.39 -2.12
C GLY A 83 6.42 -27.59 -2.14
N HIS A 84 6.27 -26.63 -1.22
CA HIS A 84 5.09 -25.78 -1.15
C HIS A 84 5.09 -24.77 -2.32
N THR A 85 4.18 -24.98 -3.27
CA THR A 85 4.07 -24.24 -4.53
C THR A 85 3.93 -22.74 -4.31
N GLY A 86 4.70 -21.93 -5.05
CA GLY A 86 4.68 -20.47 -4.97
C GLY A 86 3.46 -19.82 -5.63
N PHE A 87 3.38 -18.48 -5.52
CA PHE A 87 2.31 -17.69 -6.11
C PHE A 87 2.14 -17.96 -7.62
N LYS A 88 0.88 -18.06 -8.07
CA LYS A 88 0.48 -18.43 -9.44
C LYS A 88 1.02 -19.78 -9.94
N GLY A 89 1.46 -20.67 -9.05
CA GLY A 89 2.01 -21.96 -9.45
C GLY A 89 3.45 -21.91 -9.97
N VAL A 90 4.16 -20.80 -9.75
CA VAL A 90 5.55 -20.62 -10.20
C VAL A 90 6.49 -20.70 -9.00
N GLY A 91 7.54 -21.51 -9.13
CA GLY A 91 8.54 -21.70 -8.08
C GLY A 91 7.93 -22.24 -6.78
N TYR A 92 8.57 -21.91 -5.66
CA TYR A 92 8.16 -22.32 -4.33
C TYR A 92 8.09 -21.12 -3.38
N HIS A 93 7.35 -21.26 -2.30
CA HIS A 93 7.49 -20.35 -1.16
C HIS A 93 8.89 -20.47 -0.57
N PHE A 94 9.52 -19.34 -0.27
CA PHE A 94 10.87 -19.31 0.29
C PHE A 94 10.77 -19.32 1.82
N ALA A 95 11.29 -20.37 2.46
CA ALA A 95 11.31 -20.50 3.90
C ALA A 95 12.05 -19.31 4.54
N PRO A 96 11.44 -18.58 5.49
CA PRO A 96 12.05 -17.37 6.05
C PRO A 96 13.44 -17.57 6.65
N GLN A 97 13.67 -18.71 7.30
CA GLN A 97 14.98 -19.10 7.85
C GLN A 97 16.03 -19.29 6.75
N ALA A 98 15.68 -19.99 5.67
CA ALA A 98 16.60 -20.22 4.56
C ALA A 98 16.86 -18.96 3.73
N ALA A 99 15.88 -18.04 3.68
CA ALA A 99 16.00 -16.77 2.97
C ALA A 99 16.97 -15.79 3.67
N TRP A 100 17.20 -15.93 4.98
CA TRP A 100 17.90 -14.93 5.80
C TRP A 100 19.27 -14.48 5.25
N PRO A 101 20.19 -15.37 4.85
CA PRO A 101 21.48 -14.93 4.30
C PRO A 101 21.33 -14.11 3.00
N TYR A 102 20.32 -14.42 2.20
CA TYR A 102 20.03 -13.68 0.96
C TYR A 102 19.41 -12.32 1.25
N VAL A 103 18.62 -12.20 2.32
CA VAL A 103 18.11 -10.91 2.80
C VAL A 103 19.28 -10.01 3.20
N GLU A 104 20.13 -10.47 4.11
CA GLU A 104 21.27 -9.69 4.60
C GLU A 104 22.20 -9.25 3.45
N GLN A 105 22.50 -10.17 2.54
CA GLN A 105 23.33 -9.88 1.38
C GLN A 105 22.68 -8.87 0.44
N ARG A 106 21.41 -9.08 0.05
CA ARG A 106 20.70 -8.23 -0.92
C ARG A 106 20.50 -6.84 -0.35
N VAL A 107 19.89 -6.72 0.83
CA VAL A 107 19.62 -5.44 1.48
C VAL A 107 20.92 -4.70 1.76
N GLY A 108 21.90 -5.36 2.39
CA GLY A 108 23.18 -4.73 2.73
C GLY A 108 23.94 -4.24 1.50
N ARG A 109 23.91 -4.99 0.39
CA ARG A 109 24.51 -4.55 -0.88
C ARG A 109 23.81 -3.31 -1.44
N LEU A 110 22.48 -3.30 -1.47
CA LEU A 110 21.71 -2.21 -2.08
C LEU A 110 21.83 -0.92 -1.28
N ILE A 111 21.70 -0.99 0.04
CA ILE A 111 21.82 0.20 0.91
C ILE A 111 23.21 0.84 0.80
N ARG A 112 24.28 0.04 0.71
CA ARG A 112 25.64 0.58 0.50
C ARG A 112 25.80 1.31 -0.82
N GLN A 113 25.06 0.90 -1.85
CA GLN A 113 25.16 1.48 -3.19
C GLN A 113 24.17 2.63 -3.40
N ALA A 114 23.02 2.61 -2.73
CA ALA A 114 21.99 3.64 -2.74
C ALA A 114 21.31 3.67 -1.35
N PRO A 115 21.58 4.70 -0.53
CA PRO A 115 21.14 4.75 0.88
C PRO A 115 19.65 5.11 0.99
N TYR A 116 18.78 4.17 0.65
CA TYR A 116 17.33 4.34 0.75
C TYR A 116 16.89 4.67 2.19
N SER A 117 15.79 5.42 2.32
CA SER A 117 15.22 5.81 3.61
C SER A 117 13.98 4.99 3.99
N ALA A 118 13.43 4.23 3.03
CA ALA A 118 12.30 3.34 3.24
C ALA A 118 12.56 1.98 2.58
N TRP A 119 11.83 0.95 3.01
CA TRP A 119 11.91 -0.38 2.43
C TRP A 119 10.56 -1.09 2.52
N PHE A 120 10.04 -1.53 1.38
CA PHE A 120 8.80 -2.29 1.32
C PHE A 120 9.10 -3.77 1.09
N ILE A 121 8.64 -4.63 2.00
CA ILE A 121 8.73 -6.09 1.88
C ILE A 121 7.34 -6.65 1.58
N ASP A 122 7.15 -7.16 0.38
CA ASP A 122 5.92 -7.81 -0.02
C ASP A 122 5.67 -9.12 0.75
N CYS A 123 4.40 -9.40 1.03
CA CYS A 123 3.87 -10.59 1.70
C CYS A 123 4.35 -10.91 3.14
N ASP A 124 5.31 -10.20 3.73
CA ASP A 124 5.79 -10.58 5.09
C ASP A 124 4.78 -10.29 6.20
N ALA A 125 3.98 -9.24 6.06
CA ALA A 125 2.94 -8.84 7.03
C ALA A 125 1.51 -9.19 6.59
N THR A 126 1.33 -10.09 5.61
CA THR A 126 0.00 -10.61 5.22
C THR A 126 -0.51 -11.67 6.18
N ALA A 127 0.35 -12.20 7.06
CA ALA A 127 0.11 -13.34 7.93
C ALA A 127 -0.08 -14.70 7.20
N GLU A 128 0.35 -14.81 5.94
CA GLU A 128 0.52 -16.10 5.27
C GLU A 128 1.76 -16.82 5.82
N CYS A 129 1.57 -17.62 6.85
CA CYS A 129 2.63 -18.33 7.56
C CYS A 129 2.46 -19.84 7.38
N LEU A 130 3.55 -20.54 7.12
CA LEU A 130 3.53 -21.94 6.70
C LEU A 130 4.20 -22.83 7.75
N ASP A 131 3.76 -24.09 7.83
CA ASP A 131 4.59 -25.12 8.46
C ASP A 131 5.61 -25.58 7.43
N ASP A 132 6.85 -25.75 7.88
CA ASP A 132 7.97 -26.23 7.10
C ASP A 132 8.54 -27.51 7.71
N PHE A 133 8.36 -28.62 7.00
CA PHE A 133 8.82 -29.96 7.40
C PHE A 133 10.23 -30.27 6.89
N SER A 134 10.95 -29.27 6.37
CA SER A 134 12.35 -29.40 5.98
C SER A 134 13.21 -29.81 7.17
N ARG A 135 14.16 -30.73 6.94
CA ARG A 135 15.16 -31.09 7.97
C ARG A 135 16.21 -29.99 8.15
N GLU A 136 16.41 -29.12 7.16
CA GLU A 136 17.44 -28.08 7.18
C GLU A 136 16.95 -26.78 7.82
N HIS A 137 15.66 -26.48 7.70
CA HIS A 137 15.04 -25.25 8.21
C HIS A 137 13.60 -25.53 8.69
N PRO A 138 13.40 -26.45 9.66
CA PRO A 138 12.08 -26.76 10.18
C PRO A 138 11.49 -25.54 10.89
N ALA A 139 10.21 -25.27 10.63
CA ALA A 139 9.49 -24.19 11.29
C ALA A 139 7.99 -24.52 11.40
N THR A 140 7.39 -24.18 12.53
CA THR A 140 5.93 -24.07 12.65
C THR A 140 5.46 -22.72 12.11
N ARG A 141 4.16 -22.57 11.85
CA ARG A 141 3.58 -21.25 11.51
C ARG A 141 3.93 -20.14 12.50
N ILE A 142 4.08 -20.46 13.79
CA ILE A 142 4.44 -19.47 14.83
C ILE A 142 5.90 -19.05 14.66
N GLU A 143 6.80 -20.00 14.41
CA GLU A 143 8.22 -19.69 14.16
C GLU A 143 8.40 -18.93 12.84
N ASP A 144 7.62 -19.24 11.80
CA ASP A 144 7.56 -18.48 10.55
C ASP A 144 7.20 -17.00 10.82
N VAL A 145 6.13 -16.73 11.60
CA VAL A 145 5.77 -15.38 12.04
C VAL A 145 6.95 -14.69 12.74
N VAL A 146 7.61 -15.37 13.68
CA VAL A 146 8.75 -14.80 14.43
C VAL A 146 9.90 -14.43 13.49
N LEU A 147 10.23 -15.28 12.53
CA LEU A 147 11.32 -15.06 11.57
C LEU A 147 11.01 -13.88 10.62
N ARG A 148 9.76 -13.76 10.14
CA ARG A 148 9.33 -12.60 9.36
C ARG A 148 9.37 -11.30 10.16
N ARG A 149 8.89 -11.34 11.41
CA ARG A 149 8.99 -10.19 12.34
C ARG A 149 10.44 -9.78 12.59
N GLN A 150 11.33 -10.74 12.82
CA GLN A 150 12.77 -10.47 12.97
C GLN A 150 13.35 -9.77 11.73
N ARG A 151 12.96 -10.20 10.53
CA ARG A 151 13.39 -9.56 9.28
C ARG A 151 12.94 -8.11 9.21
N LEU A 152 11.66 -7.84 9.47
CA LEU A 152 11.09 -6.48 9.41
C LEU A 152 11.76 -5.57 10.46
N ALA A 153 11.89 -6.03 11.70
CA ALA A 153 12.55 -5.29 12.77
C ALA A 153 14.04 -5.05 12.49
N TRP A 154 14.73 -5.98 11.80
CA TRP A 154 16.13 -5.82 11.43
C TRP A 154 16.34 -4.67 10.44
N LEU A 155 15.43 -4.47 9.48
CA LEU A 155 15.49 -3.36 8.52
C LEU A 155 15.45 -2.00 9.23
N GLU A 156 14.58 -1.85 10.22
CA GLU A 156 14.53 -0.62 11.02
C GLU A 156 15.77 -0.51 11.92
N THR A 157 16.06 -1.53 12.72
CA THR A 157 17.06 -1.41 13.79
C THR A 157 18.49 -1.29 13.26
N GLN A 158 18.84 -2.06 12.24
CA GLN A 158 20.19 -2.08 11.67
C GLN A 158 20.40 -1.05 10.57
N HIS A 159 19.35 -0.70 9.82
CA HIS A 159 19.46 0.16 8.66
C HIS A 159 18.69 1.49 8.75
N LYS A 160 17.96 1.72 9.86
CA LYS A 160 17.20 2.96 10.12
C LYS A 160 16.17 3.27 9.03
N LEU A 161 15.59 2.23 8.45
CA LEU A 161 14.60 2.34 7.39
C LEU A 161 13.19 2.54 7.93
N VAL A 162 12.39 3.33 7.23
CA VAL A 162 10.93 3.29 7.34
C VAL A 162 10.43 2.02 6.63
N VAL A 163 10.02 1.04 7.41
CA VAL A 163 9.63 -0.30 6.93
C VAL A 163 8.15 -0.36 6.62
N GLY A 164 7.78 -0.96 5.49
CA GLY A 164 6.39 -1.31 5.21
C GLY A 164 6.25 -2.67 4.56
N SER A 165 5.02 -3.17 4.52
CA SER A 165 4.71 -4.48 3.95
C SER A 165 3.29 -4.53 3.39
N GLU A 166 3.01 -5.57 2.60
CA GLU A 166 1.64 -5.88 2.18
C GLU A 166 0.76 -6.16 3.40
N GLY A 167 -0.47 -5.65 3.34
CA GLY A 167 -1.46 -5.77 4.39
C GLY A 167 -1.24 -4.75 5.51
N GLY A 168 -1.39 -5.22 6.74
CA GLY A 168 -1.34 -4.43 7.96
C GLY A 168 -1.76 -5.29 9.15
N SER A 169 -1.44 -6.58 9.12
CA SER A 169 -1.88 -7.53 10.13
C SER A 169 -1.41 -7.10 11.51
N VAL A 170 -2.29 -7.21 12.51
CA VAL A 170 -1.98 -6.91 13.92
C VAL A 170 -0.77 -7.70 14.42
N LEU A 171 -0.48 -8.87 13.83
CA LEU A 171 0.68 -9.69 14.15
C LEU A 171 2.02 -9.04 13.81
N PHE A 172 2.03 -7.92 13.09
CA PHE A 172 3.24 -7.22 12.63
C PHE A 172 3.18 -5.71 12.91
N ALA A 173 2.11 -5.22 13.54
CA ALA A 173 1.84 -3.78 13.67
C ALA A 173 2.93 -3.02 14.42
N ASP A 174 3.65 -3.67 15.34
CA ASP A 174 4.76 -3.10 16.11
C ASP A 174 6.12 -3.19 15.40
N VAL A 175 6.20 -3.81 14.23
CA VAL A 175 7.45 -3.97 13.45
C VAL A 175 7.35 -3.42 12.02
N ILE A 176 6.27 -2.72 11.69
CA ILE A 176 6.10 -1.97 10.43
C ILE A 176 5.59 -0.57 10.71
N HIS A 177 5.94 0.37 9.84
CA HIS A 177 5.47 1.76 9.91
C HIS A 177 4.29 2.02 8.97
N PHE A 178 4.22 1.27 7.86
CA PHE A 178 3.13 1.40 6.90
C PHE A 178 2.72 0.09 6.23
N GLY A 179 1.45 0.03 5.85
CA GLY A 179 0.81 -1.15 5.27
C GLY A 179 0.09 -0.86 3.95
N HIS A 180 0.27 -1.73 2.95
CA HIS A 180 -0.40 -1.61 1.65
C HIS A 180 -1.49 -2.68 1.48
N GLY A 181 -2.76 -2.28 1.40
CA GLY A 181 -3.85 -3.21 1.07
C GLY A 181 -4.94 -3.36 2.12
N VAL A 182 -4.96 -2.51 3.16
CA VAL A 182 -6.03 -2.52 4.16
C VAL A 182 -7.28 -1.83 3.64
N HIS A 183 -7.14 -0.62 3.06
CA HIS A 183 -8.30 0.17 2.64
C HIS A 183 -8.95 -0.35 1.36
N THR A 184 -8.13 -0.90 0.47
CA THR A 184 -8.56 -1.68 -0.69
C THR A 184 -7.60 -2.85 -0.82
N PRO A 185 -8.02 -4.08 -0.50
CA PRO A 185 -7.17 -5.25 -0.62
C PRO A 185 -6.96 -5.65 -2.07
N TYR A 186 -6.12 -6.66 -2.29
CA TYR A 186 -5.95 -7.23 -3.61
C TYR A 186 -7.21 -7.99 -4.06
N ILE A 187 -8.10 -7.31 -4.79
CA ILE A 187 -9.37 -7.87 -5.31
C ILE A 187 -9.27 -8.38 -6.75
N GLY A 188 -8.09 -8.34 -7.37
CA GLY A 188 -7.90 -8.67 -8.80
C GLY A 188 -8.16 -10.13 -9.18
N HIS A 189 -8.36 -11.00 -8.19
CA HIS A 189 -8.69 -12.41 -8.37
C HIS A 189 -10.17 -12.73 -8.14
N LEU A 190 -10.94 -11.78 -7.60
CA LEU A 190 -12.33 -12.00 -7.18
C LEU A 190 -13.34 -11.87 -8.32
N ASP A 191 -12.95 -11.28 -9.44
CA ASP A 191 -13.84 -11.14 -10.60
C ASP A 191 -13.07 -11.43 -11.91
N PRO A 192 -13.58 -12.33 -12.77
CA PRO A 192 -12.92 -12.66 -14.04
C PRO A 192 -12.87 -11.48 -15.02
N GLY A 193 -13.77 -10.50 -14.89
CA GLY A 193 -13.81 -9.30 -15.70
C GLY A 193 -12.55 -8.45 -15.60
N PHE A 194 -11.79 -8.56 -14.50
CA PHE A 194 -10.49 -7.90 -14.38
C PHE A 194 -9.42 -8.48 -15.32
N ARG A 195 -9.57 -9.72 -15.77
CA ARG A 195 -8.61 -10.43 -16.64
C ARG A 195 -9.10 -10.60 -18.08
N ASP A 196 -10.41 -10.54 -18.31
CA ASP A 196 -10.98 -10.62 -19.65
C ASP A 196 -10.78 -9.32 -20.43
N ARG A 197 -9.98 -9.37 -21.50
CA ARG A 197 -9.67 -8.23 -22.38
C ARG A 197 -10.89 -7.61 -23.07
N ARG A 198 -12.01 -8.33 -23.13
CA ARG A 198 -13.28 -7.86 -23.71
C ARG A 198 -14.17 -7.19 -22.67
N SER A 199 -13.89 -7.38 -21.39
CA SER A 199 -14.66 -6.78 -20.29
C SER A 199 -14.36 -5.29 -20.18
N PRO A 200 -15.37 -4.44 -19.90
CA PRO A 200 -15.14 -3.03 -19.56
C PRO A 200 -14.27 -2.86 -18.30
N HIS A 201 -14.23 -3.88 -17.43
CA HIS A 201 -13.47 -3.88 -16.19
C HIS A 201 -12.00 -4.31 -16.37
N PHE A 202 -11.58 -4.68 -17.58
CA PHE A 202 -10.25 -5.21 -17.83
C PHE A 202 -9.15 -4.27 -17.31
N LEU A 203 -8.39 -4.73 -16.31
CA LEU A 203 -7.43 -3.89 -15.58
C LEU A 203 -6.37 -3.29 -16.48
N GLY A 204 -6.03 -3.96 -17.59
CA GLY A 204 -5.03 -3.53 -18.54
C GLY A 204 -3.89 -4.54 -18.69
N ARG A 205 -3.09 -4.35 -19.73
CA ARG A 205 -1.88 -5.12 -20.01
C ARG A 205 -0.72 -4.67 -19.12
N HIS A 206 0.28 -5.53 -18.97
CA HIS A 206 1.56 -5.23 -18.30
C HIS A 206 2.54 -4.46 -19.22
N TRP A 207 2.04 -3.73 -20.22
CA TRP A 207 2.82 -3.03 -21.25
C TRP A 207 2.24 -1.62 -21.48
N PRO A 208 3.06 -0.61 -21.83
CA PRO A 208 4.53 -0.61 -21.87
C PRO A 208 5.18 -0.69 -20.48
N PRO A 209 6.46 -1.08 -20.35
CA PRO A 209 7.09 -1.29 -19.04
C PRO A 209 7.18 0.00 -18.19
N ASP A 210 7.31 1.17 -18.84
CA ASP A 210 7.34 2.48 -18.16
C ASP A 210 5.95 3.04 -17.78
N GLY A 211 4.89 2.36 -18.20
CA GLY A 211 3.52 2.84 -18.01
C GLY A 211 2.51 1.75 -18.31
N PRO A 212 2.56 0.62 -17.60
CA PRO A 212 1.68 -0.51 -17.91
C PRO A 212 0.22 -0.09 -17.71
N GLU A 213 -0.64 -0.46 -18.67
CA GLU A 213 -2.08 -0.19 -18.58
C GLU A 213 -2.65 -0.71 -17.24
N GLN A 214 -2.19 -1.87 -16.75
CA GLN A 214 -2.65 -2.41 -15.47
C GLN A 214 -2.52 -1.41 -14.32
N SER A 215 -1.49 -0.56 -14.30
CA SER A 215 -1.27 0.45 -13.26
C SER A 215 -1.98 1.77 -13.56
N PHE A 216 -2.02 2.19 -14.83
CA PHE A 216 -2.39 3.57 -15.21
C PHE A 216 -3.74 3.71 -15.92
N LYS A 217 -4.29 2.65 -16.51
CA LYS A 217 -5.58 2.67 -17.20
C LYS A 217 -6.71 2.77 -16.16
N PRO A 218 -7.51 3.84 -16.14
CA PRO A 218 -8.72 3.89 -15.33
C PRO A 218 -9.73 2.86 -15.86
N VAL A 219 -10.46 2.22 -14.97
CA VAL A 219 -11.51 1.25 -15.32
C VAL A 219 -12.68 1.36 -14.36
N PRO A 220 -13.92 1.06 -14.78
CA PRO A 220 -15.01 0.88 -13.83
C PRO A 220 -14.78 -0.39 -13.01
N VAL A 221 -15.17 -0.38 -11.73
CA VAL A 221 -15.14 -1.60 -10.91
C VAL A 221 -16.29 -2.55 -11.29
N PRO A 222 -16.11 -3.88 -11.27
CA PRO A 222 -17.20 -4.84 -11.41
C PRO A 222 -18.32 -4.57 -10.39
N PRO A 223 -19.60 -4.60 -10.81
CA PRO A 223 -20.73 -4.34 -9.91
C PRO A 223 -20.75 -5.25 -8.67
N SER A 224 -20.34 -6.50 -8.81
CA SER A 224 -20.20 -7.50 -7.75
C SER A 224 -19.29 -7.06 -6.60
N LEU A 225 -18.33 -6.17 -6.86
CA LEU A 225 -17.33 -5.72 -5.90
C LEU A 225 -17.63 -4.34 -5.31
N LYS A 226 -18.62 -3.60 -5.84
CA LYS A 226 -18.94 -2.24 -5.38
C LYS A 226 -19.34 -2.21 -3.91
N THR A 227 -20.40 -2.94 -3.56
CA THR A 227 -20.93 -2.96 -2.19
C THR A 227 -19.91 -3.45 -1.16
N PRO A 228 -19.28 -4.64 -1.30
CA PRO A 228 -18.40 -5.16 -0.26
C PRO A 228 -17.14 -4.32 -0.01
N TYR A 229 -16.63 -3.59 -1.01
CA TYR A 229 -15.34 -2.90 -0.90
C TYR A 229 -15.41 -1.37 -0.93
N PHE A 230 -16.48 -0.79 -1.48
CA PHE A 230 -16.50 0.64 -1.81
C PHE A 230 -17.77 1.38 -1.39
N ASP A 231 -18.86 0.68 -1.05
CA ASP A 231 -20.08 1.33 -0.59
C ASP A 231 -19.92 1.81 0.87
N PRO A 232 -19.95 3.13 1.11
CA PRO A 232 -19.74 3.67 2.44
C PRO A 232 -20.82 3.24 3.43
N THR A 233 -22.03 2.88 2.99
CA THR A 233 -23.17 2.55 3.87
C THR A 233 -23.00 1.23 4.63
N VAL A 234 -22.08 0.38 4.16
CA VAL A 234 -21.73 -0.92 4.75
C VAL A 234 -20.29 -0.98 5.24
N ARG A 235 -19.52 0.10 5.11
CA ARG A 235 -18.14 0.19 5.59
C ARG A 235 -18.08 0.83 6.98
N LEU A 236 -17.19 0.30 7.80
CA LEU A 236 -16.85 0.80 9.13
C LEU A 236 -15.32 0.90 9.24
N PRO A 237 -14.79 1.95 9.90
CA PRO A 237 -13.34 2.15 10.06
C PRO A 237 -12.76 1.27 11.19
N LEU A 238 -13.09 -0.03 11.22
CA LEU A 238 -12.67 -0.91 12.32
C LEU A 238 -11.15 -1.04 12.43
N TYR A 239 -10.45 -1.05 11.30
CA TYR A 239 -8.99 -1.07 11.29
C TYR A 239 -8.41 0.22 11.88
N GLN A 240 -8.92 1.38 11.45
CA GLN A 240 -8.44 2.67 11.94
C GLN A 240 -8.76 2.87 13.42
N ALA A 241 -9.91 2.37 13.89
CA ALA A 241 -10.27 2.40 15.30
C ALA A 241 -9.35 1.52 16.17
N ALA A 242 -8.75 0.46 15.60
CA ALA A 242 -7.92 -0.48 16.34
C ALA A 242 -6.41 -0.22 16.23
N LEU A 243 -5.95 0.24 15.07
CA LEU A 243 -4.53 0.33 14.70
C LEU A 243 -4.18 1.61 13.93
N GLY A 244 -5.12 2.54 13.73
CA GLY A 244 -4.92 3.71 12.87
C GLY A 244 -3.88 4.71 13.38
N ASP A 245 -3.65 4.73 14.69
CA ASP A 245 -2.63 5.51 15.38
C ASP A 245 -1.30 4.77 15.58
N GLU A 246 -1.26 3.47 15.25
CA GLU A 246 -0.07 2.62 15.35
C GLU A 246 0.57 2.37 13.97
N VAL A 247 -0.25 2.10 12.93
CA VAL A 247 0.23 1.74 11.58
C VAL A 247 -0.48 2.56 10.52
N ILE A 248 0.32 3.23 9.68
CA ILE A 248 -0.19 3.98 8.54
C ILE A 248 -0.57 3.02 7.40
N ALA A 249 -1.86 2.78 7.20
CA ALA A 249 -2.34 1.85 6.19
C ALA A 249 -2.99 2.54 4.99
N THR A 250 -2.82 1.98 3.79
CA THR A 250 -3.38 2.51 2.53
C THR A 250 -3.92 1.39 1.62
N HIS A 251 -4.23 1.71 0.37
CA HIS A 251 -4.68 0.80 -0.67
C HIS A 251 -3.58 -0.17 -1.12
N HIS A 252 -3.98 -1.26 -1.76
CA HIS A 252 -3.04 -2.15 -2.43
C HIS A 252 -2.53 -1.47 -3.72
N TRP A 253 -1.24 -1.59 -4.04
CA TRP A 253 -0.61 -0.91 -5.19
C TRP A 253 -1.24 -1.24 -6.53
N SER A 254 -1.86 -2.40 -6.69
CA SER A 254 -2.65 -2.70 -7.91
C SER A 254 -3.84 -1.75 -8.15
N PHE A 255 -4.33 -1.06 -7.12
CA PHE A 255 -5.55 -0.25 -7.13
C PHE A 255 -5.32 1.12 -6.52
N ASP A 256 -4.43 1.91 -7.15
CA ASP A 256 -4.20 3.30 -6.79
C ASP A 256 -5.52 4.11 -6.72
N SER A 257 -5.50 5.24 -6.02
CA SER A 257 -6.69 6.04 -5.70
C SER A 257 -7.47 6.53 -6.94
N LEU A 258 -6.87 6.55 -8.13
CA LEU A 258 -7.54 6.97 -9.37
C LEU A 258 -7.79 5.80 -10.33
N LYS A 259 -7.56 4.55 -9.89
CA LYS A 259 -7.73 3.34 -10.72
C LYS A 259 -9.18 3.10 -11.11
N PHE A 260 -10.10 3.27 -10.16
CA PHE A 260 -11.53 3.07 -10.38
C PHE A 260 -12.22 4.39 -10.63
N GLU A 261 -12.45 4.70 -11.91
CA GLU A 261 -12.97 6.00 -12.33
C GLU A 261 -14.38 6.28 -11.81
N ASP A 262 -15.21 5.25 -11.71
CA ASP A 262 -16.59 5.33 -11.23
C ASP A 262 -16.70 5.38 -9.69
N LEU A 263 -15.55 5.40 -8.99
CA LEU A 263 -15.46 5.46 -7.54
C LEU A 263 -14.52 6.54 -7.02
N GLU A 264 -13.95 7.40 -7.89
CA GLU A 264 -12.96 8.40 -7.47
C GLU A 264 -13.48 9.28 -6.32
N ALA A 265 -14.70 9.81 -6.45
CA ALA A 265 -15.30 10.65 -5.42
C ALA A 265 -15.45 9.91 -4.09
N THR A 266 -16.06 8.72 -4.11
CA THR A 266 -16.29 7.91 -2.91
C THR A 266 -14.97 7.51 -2.24
N ARG A 267 -13.97 7.09 -3.02
CA ARG A 267 -12.65 6.71 -2.49
C ARG A 267 -11.92 7.88 -1.89
N GLY A 268 -11.87 9.03 -2.58
CA GLY A 268 -11.27 10.24 -2.04
C GLY A 268 -11.95 10.71 -0.75
N LEU A 269 -13.27 10.58 -0.67
CA LEU A 269 -14.01 10.91 0.55
C LEU A 269 -13.77 9.90 1.68
N LEU A 270 -13.59 8.60 1.39
CA LEU A 270 -13.19 7.60 2.39
C LEU A 270 -11.75 7.82 2.88
N GLU A 271 -10.82 8.16 1.98
CA GLU A 271 -9.44 8.56 2.32
C GLU A 271 -9.43 9.72 3.31
N ILE A 272 -10.30 10.72 3.09
CA ILE A 272 -10.49 11.84 4.02
C ILE A 272 -11.16 11.39 5.31
N LEU A 273 -12.28 10.67 5.25
CA LEU A 273 -13.03 10.30 6.46
C LEU A 273 -12.19 9.46 7.43
N TYR A 274 -11.36 8.57 6.89
CA TYR A 274 -10.56 7.63 7.67
C TYR A 274 -9.11 8.09 7.86
N MET A 275 -8.75 9.28 7.35
CA MET A 275 -7.36 9.77 7.30
C MET A 275 -6.39 8.74 6.71
N ALA A 276 -6.85 8.00 5.70
CA ALA A 276 -6.01 7.06 4.97
C ALA A 276 -5.16 7.80 3.93
N PRO A 277 -3.85 7.52 3.80
CA PRO A 277 -3.05 8.07 2.72
C PRO A 277 -3.57 7.67 1.34
N PRO A 278 -3.71 8.63 0.41
CA PRO A 278 -3.98 8.28 -0.98
C PRO A 278 -2.74 7.63 -1.60
N MET A 279 -2.97 6.74 -2.56
CA MET A 279 -1.92 6.03 -3.28
C MET A 279 -1.99 6.41 -4.76
N TYR A 280 -0.86 6.81 -5.34
CA TYR A 280 -0.81 7.20 -6.75
C TYR A 280 0.36 6.53 -7.46
N HIS A 281 0.08 5.93 -8.62
CA HIS A 281 1.13 5.61 -9.58
C HIS A 281 1.59 6.88 -10.29
N LEU A 282 2.91 7.06 -10.34
CA LEU A 282 3.52 8.24 -10.95
C LEU A 282 4.52 7.81 -12.02
N ASN A 283 4.40 8.40 -13.19
CA ASN A 283 5.47 8.43 -14.18
C ASN A 283 5.45 9.78 -14.89
N ARG A 284 6.51 10.08 -15.66
CA ARG A 284 6.64 11.36 -16.34
C ARG A 284 5.51 11.63 -17.34
N THR A 285 4.96 10.59 -17.95
CA THR A 285 3.94 10.68 -18.98
C THR A 285 2.55 10.98 -18.41
N THR A 286 2.20 10.39 -17.27
CA THR A 286 0.86 10.48 -16.67
C THR A 286 0.75 11.55 -15.60
N TRP A 287 1.87 12.00 -15.03
CA TRP A 287 1.85 13.08 -14.03
C TRP A 287 1.10 14.33 -14.52
N PRO A 288 1.35 14.88 -15.72
CA PRO A 288 0.66 16.09 -16.18
C PRO A 288 -0.87 15.97 -16.22
N THR A 289 -1.39 14.80 -16.60
CA THR A 289 -2.85 14.56 -16.73
C THR A 289 -3.52 14.30 -15.38
N ARG A 290 -2.77 13.81 -14.39
CA ARG A 290 -3.27 13.47 -13.04
C ARG A 290 -3.05 14.58 -12.02
N ARG A 291 -2.08 15.48 -12.26
CA ARG A 291 -1.59 16.51 -11.33
C ARG A 291 -2.71 17.29 -10.66
N ALA A 292 -3.65 17.84 -11.42
CA ALA A 292 -4.70 18.69 -10.86
C ALA A 292 -5.61 17.95 -9.86
N ARG A 293 -5.96 16.69 -10.16
CA ARG A 293 -6.77 15.84 -9.28
C ARG A 293 -6.01 15.51 -7.99
N ILE A 294 -4.75 15.10 -8.12
CA ILE A 294 -3.87 14.76 -6.99
C ILE A 294 -3.69 15.98 -6.08
N LEU A 295 -3.28 17.13 -6.62
CA LEU A 295 -3.00 18.32 -5.83
C LEU A 295 -4.25 18.87 -5.12
N ARG A 296 -5.42 18.79 -5.75
CA ARG A 296 -6.69 19.18 -5.12
C ARG A 296 -6.96 18.34 -3.87
N HIS A 297 -6.77 17.03 -3.95
CA HIS A 297 -6.95 16.14 -2.80
C HIS A 297 -5.90 16.42 -1.73
N LEU A 298 -4.62 16.46 -2.10
CA LEU A 298 -3.51 16.68 -1.16
C LEU A 298 -3.56 18.05 -0.46
N ALA A 299 -4.06 19.10 -1.12
CA ALA A 299 -4.19 20.43 -0.51
C ALA A 299 -5.15 20.42 0.70
N PHE A 300 -6.17 19.56 0.67
CA PHE A 300 -7.10 19.39 1.79
C PHE A 300 -6.61 18.32 2.78
N TRP A 301 -6.25 17.14 2.27
CA TRP A 301 -5.90 15.98 3.08
C TRP A 301 -4.55 16.13 3.79
N GLY A 302 -3.52 16.67 3.10
CA GLY A 302 -2.13 16.65 3.58
C GLY A 302 -1.93 17.37 4.93
N PRO A 303 -2.40 18.62 5.10
CA PRO A 303 -2.31 19.32 6.37
C PRO A 303 -3.05 18.60 7.51
N LEU A 304 -4.23 18.02 7.23
CA LEU A 304 -5.01 17.27 8.22
C LEU A 304 -4.30 15.99 8.64
N HIS A 305 -3.78 15.23 7.68
CA HIS A 305 -3.07 13.99 7.97
C HIS A 305 -1.83 14.22 8.84
N ARG A 306 -1.09 15.33 8.67
CA ARG A 306 0.04 15.66 9.56
C ARG A 306 -0.37 15.84 11.01
N GLU A 307 -1.61 16.24 11.26
CA GLU A 307 -2.14 16.43 12.60
C GLU A 307 -2.82 15.17 13.15
N LEU A 308 -3.44 14.37 12.27
CA LEU A 308 -4.34 13.28 12.66
C LEU A 308 -3.79 11.87 12.41
N ALA A 309 -2.69 11.70 11.68
CA ALA A 309 -2.17 10.38 11.30
C ALA A 309 -1.86 9.46 12.49
N THR A 310 -1.49 10.03 13.63
CA THR A 310 -1.20 9.30 14.88
C THR A 310 -2.21 9.64 15.98
N ALA A 311 -3.33 10.26 15.63
CA ALA A 311 -4.40 10.53 16.57
C ALA A 311 -5.36 9.32 16.60
N PRO A 312 -5.72 8.78 17.78
CA PRO A 312 -6.67 7.70 17.87
C PRO A 312 -8.04 8.11 17.31
N LEU A 313 -8.64 7.25 16.51
CA LEU A 313 -10.03 7.36 16.08
C LEU A 313 -10.93 6.87 17.21
N THR A 314 -11.57 7.80 17.91
CA THR A 314 -12.35 7.52 19.14
C THR A 314 -13.86 7.46 18.90
N GLY A 315 -14.35 7.87 17.72
CA GLY A 315 -15.78 7.88 17.42
C GLY A 315 -16.08 7.68 15.93
N PHE A 316 -17.23 7.04 15.66
CA PHE A 316 -17.81 6.91 14.33
C PHE A 316 -19.34 6.99 14.42
N GLU A 317 -19.96 7.79 13.55
CA GLU A 317 -21.41 8.03 13.56
C GLU A 317 -21.98 8.11 12.15
N TYR A 318 -23.20 7.58 11.97
CA TYR A 318 -24.06 7.89 10.83
C TYR A 318 -24.95 9.09 11.19
N LEU A 319 -24.90 10.16 10.41
CA LEU A 319 -25.68 11.39 10.63
C LEU A 319 -26.93 11.46 9.73
N SER A 320 -27.12 10.47 8.87
CA SER A 320 -28.31 10.33 8.03
C SER A 320 -28.85 8.90 8.05
N GLU A 321 -30.16 8.75 7.87
CA GLU A 321 -30.84 7.44 7.90
C GLU A 321 -30.33 6.48 6.81
N ASP A 322 -29.98 7.01 5.64
CA ASP A 322 -29.38 6.27 4.53
C ASP A 322 -27.88 6.01 4.69
N ARG A 323 -27.28 6.43 5.82
CA ARG A 323 -25.87 6.24 6.18
C ARG A 323 -24.86 6.92 5.25
N LEU A 324 -25.32 7.81 4.36
CA LEU A 324 -24.47 8.52 3.41
C LEU A 324 -23.78 9.75 4.01
N VAL A 325 -24.26 10.27 5.14
CA VAL A 325 -23.53 11.26 5.92
C VAL A 325 -22.90 10.57 7.12
N GLN A 326 -21.57 10.64 7.20
CA GLN A 326 -20.77 9.92 8.20
C GLN A 326 -19.81 10.88 8.89
N ARG A 327 -19.51 10.61 10.16
CA ARG A 327 -18.54 11.36 10.95
C ARG A 327 -17.56 10.42 11.62
N THR A 328 -16.29 10.80 11.61
CA THR A 328 -15.24 10.25 12.47
C THR A 328 -14.78 11.31 13.47
N THR A 329 -14.41 10.86 14.66
CA THR A 329 -13.81 11.69 15.72
C THR A 329 -12.41 11.20 16.01
N PHE A 330 -11.45 12.12 15.99
CA PHE A 330 -10.06 11.90 16.35
C PHE A 330 -9.75 12.68 17.62
N HIS A 331 -9.06 12.06 18.57
CA HIS A 331 -8.62 12.73 19.77
C HIS A 331 -7.17 13.20 19.62
N THR A 332 -6.96 14.52 19.68
CA THR A 332 -5.63 15.13 19.60
C THR A 332 -5.23 15.69 20.97
N GLY A 333 -3.95 16.03 21.14
CA GLY A 333 -3.49 16.74 22.35
C GLY A 333 -4.13 18.12 22.55
N ARG A 334 -4.85 18.67 21.56
CA ARG A 334 -5.58 19.95 21.62
C ARG A 334 -7.09 19.79 21.82
N GLY A 335 -7.58 18.55 21.89
CA GLY A 335 -9.00 18.21 21.95
C GLY A 335 -9.47 17.43 20.74
N GLU A 336 -10.79 17.34 20.58
CA GLU A 336 -11.40 16.54 19.53
C GLU A 336 -11.42 17.27 18.19
N VAL A 337 -11.11 16.51 17.13
CA VAL A 337 -11.26 16.91 15.74
C VAL A 337 -12.25 15.95 15.09
N THR A 338 -13.28 16.48 14.46
CA THR A 338 -14.27 15.68 13.75
C THR A 338 -14.18 15.91 12.25
N ILE A 339 -14.28 14.84 11.48
CA ILE A 339 -14.38 14.88 10.02
C ILE A 339 -15.75 14.36 9.64
N THR A 340 -16.56 15.20 9.00
CA THR A 340 -17.88 14.81 8.50
C THR A 340 -17.88 14.80 6.99
N VAL A 341 -18.31 13.69 6.41
CA VAL A 341 -18.39 13.45 4.97
C VAL A 341 -19.83 13.18 4.56
N ASN A 342 -20.26 13.80 3.46
CA ASN A 342 -21.48 13.45 2.76
C ASN A 342 -21.12 12.78 1.43
N PHE A 343 -21.37 11.47 1.34
CA PHE A 343 -21.15 10.66 0.15
C PHE A 343 -22.29 10.79 -0.89
N GLY A 344 -23.44 11.33 -0.50
CA GLY A 344 -24.63 11.44 -1.33
C GLY A 344 -24.54 12.56 -2.38
N GLY A 345 -25.32 12.39 -3.45
CA GLY A 345 -25.44 13.37 -4.55
C GLY A 345 -26.33 14.58 -4.25
N LYS A 346 -26.76 14.76 -2.99
CA LYS A 346 -27.59 15.89 -2.54
C LYS A 346 -27.13 16.40 -1.18
N PRO A 347 -27.37 17.69 -0.85
CA PRO A 347 -27.16 18.19 0.49
C PRO A 347 -28.01 17.43 1.52
N GLN A 348 -27.40 17.04 2.64
CA GLN A 348 -28.04 16.24 3.69
C GLN A 348 -27.35 16.47 5.03
N ALA A 349 -28.12 16.46 6.12
CA ALA A 349 -27.65 16.72 7.49
C ALA A 349 -26.78 17.99 7.64
N GLY A 350 -27.03 19.03 6.83
CA GLY A 350 -26.26 20.28 6.85
C GLY A 350 -24.97 20.28 6.03
N HIS A 351 -24.63 19.17 5.36
CA HIS A 351 -23.41 19.04 4.54
C HIS A 351 -23.73 18.98 3.05
N ALA A 352 -22.94 19.67 2.23
CA ALA A 352 -23.12 19.69 0.76
C ALA A 352 -22.93 18.30 0.15
N ALA A 353 -23.49 18.05 -1.04
CA ALA A 353 -23.28 16.81 -1.78
C ALA A 353 -21.78 16.55 -2.02
N HIS A 354 -21.35 15.29 -1.93
CA HIS A 354 -19.97 14.85 -2.17
C HIS A 354 -18.91 15.74 -1.52
N SER A 355 -19.06 16.01 -0.21
CA SER A 355 -18.21 16.97 0.51
C SER A 355 -17.61 16.40 1.78
N ALA A 356 -16.53 17.01 2.25
CA ALA A 356 -15.95 16.78 3.57
C ALA A 356 -15.77 18.10 4.31
N THR A 357 -16.02 18.07 5.61
CA THR A 357 -15.91 19.22 6.52
C THR A 357 -15.19 18.80 7.79
N VAL A 358 -14.38 19.69 8.35
CA VAL A 358 -13.61 19.46 9.57
C VAL A 358 -14.01 20.48 10.62
N ASN A 359 -14.29 20.03 11.85
CA ASN A 359 -14.53 20.89 13.00
C ASN A 359 -13.60 20.48 14.16
N GLY A 360 -13.21 21.44 14.98
CA GLY A 360 -12.30 21.23 16.11
C GLY A 360 -11.09 22.16 16.06
N LEU A 361 -10.21 22.05 17.06
CA LEU A 361 -8.99 22.84 17.13
C LEU A 361 -7.90 22.23 16.25
N THR A 362 -7.96 22.51 14.94
CA THR A 362 -6.90 22.13 13.99
C THR A 362 -6.00 23.31 13.67
N ALA A 363 -4.76 23.03 13.26
CA ALA A 363 -3.85 24.05 12.74
C ALA A 363 -4.22 24.49 11.29
N VAL A 364 -5.21 23.83 10.69
CA VAL A 364 -5.57 23.97 9.28
C VAL A 364 -6.87 24.76 9.16
N PRO A 365 -6.96 25.78 8.28
CA PRO A 365 -8.20 26.52 8.07
C PRO A 365 -9.36 25.58 7.72
N MET A 366 -10.49 25.74 8.41
CA MET A 366 -11.71 24.97 8.15
C MET A 366 -12.24 25.31 6.76
N THR A 367 -11.88 24.49 5.78
CA THR A 367 -12.39 24.56 4.42
C THR A 367 -13.32 23.39 4.16
N VAL A 368 -14.23 23.55 3.20
CA VAL A 368 -15.09 22.45 2.75
C VAL A 368 -14.42 21.83 1.54
N PHE A 369 -14.06 20.54 1.63
CA PHE A 369 -13.66 19.79 0.45
C PHE A 369 -14.90 19.47 -0.37
N ARG A 370 -14.81 19.61 -1.69
CA ARG A 370 -15.83 19.12 -2.63
C ARG A 370 -15.17 18.17 -3.60
N ALA A 371 -15.61 16.92 -3.59
CA ALA A 371 -15.20 15.97 -4.61
C ALA A 371 -15.76 16.41 -5.96
N ALA A 372 -15.02 16.13 -7.03
CA ALA A 372 -15.58 16.26 -8.37
C ALA A 372 -16.69 15.21 -8.50
N PRO A 373 -17.86 15.58 -9.08
CA PRO A 373 -18.94 14.63 -9.32
C PRO A 373 -18.56 13.53 -10.32
#